data_AF-A0A9E5KNU3-F1
#
_entry.id   AF-A0A9E5KNU3-F1
#
_cell.length_a   1.000
_cell.length_b   1.000
_cell.length_c   1.000
_cell.angle_alpha   90.00
_cell.angle_beta   90.00
_cell.angle_gamma   90.00
#
_symmetry.space_group_name_H-M   'P 1'
#
loop_
_entity.id
_entity.type
_entity.pdbx_description
1 polymer ?
#
loop_
_entity_poly.entity_id
_entity_poly.type
_entity_poly.pdbx_seq_one_letter_code
_entity_poly.pdbx_strand_id
1 'polypeptide(L)'
;MTDFAGQWIRAIAGAALICAAATSLTPKGKVKNVLKFICGIVLICAMVNPIIKQEFPSISLEMSKYRSDADDIIASAEEKENKLSRTIIENELEAYILDKAQSLNIKLESVEVSVKWGDEGCWYPYELSLTANISQRERMLISNFIEAELGVPNERQYWSAYEG
;
A
#
# COMPACT_ATOMS: atom_id res chain seq x y z
N MET A 1 18.80 38.53 5.28
CA MET A 1 19.34 37.17 5.01
C MET A 1 20.43 36.75 6.00
N THR A 2 21.13 37.66 6.69
CA THR A 2 22.21 37.33 7.65
C THR A 2 21.74 36.87 9.04
N ASP A 3 20.54 37.28 9.48
CA ASP A 3 20.06 36.99 10.84
C ASP A 3 19.76 35.51 11.09
N PHE A 4 19.28 34.81 10.05
CA PHE A 4 19.00 33.37 10.12
C PHE A 4 20.26 32.54 10.36
N ALA A 5 21.32 32.82 9.60
CA ALA A 5 22.60 32.14 9.78
C ALA A 5 23.18 32.41 11.18
N GLY A 6 23.09 33.65 11.66
CA GLY A 6 23.55 34.03 13.00
C GLY A 6 22.78 33.32 14.12
N GLN A 7 21.45 33.22 14.01
CA GLN A 7 20.62 32.54 15.00
C GLN A 7 20.84 31.02 15.00
N TRP A 8 21.02 30.43 13.82
CA TRP A 8 21.31 29.01 13.65
C TRP A 8 22.67 28.61 14.23
N ILE A 9 23.72 29.39 13.94
CA ILE A 9 25.06 29.16 14.49
C ILE A 9 25.05 29.29 16.03
N ARG A 10 24.29 30.24 16.59
CA ARG A 10 24.14 30.40 18.04
C ARG A 10 23.44 29.20 18.69
N ALA A 11 22.42 28.63 18.03
CA ALA A 11 21.73 27.43 18.52
C ALA A 11 22.67 26.20 18.54
N ILE A 12 23.47 26.02 17.49
CA ILE A 12 24.48 24.96 17.42
C ILE A 12 25.57 25.17 18.48
N ALA A 13 26.08 26.39 18.61
CA ALA A 13 27.08 26.72 19.61
C ALA A 13 26.55 26.46 21.04
N GLY A 14 25.29 26.82 21.32
CA GLY A 14 24.63 26.53 22.59
C GLY A 14 24.50 25.04 22.87
N ALA A 15 24.05 24.25 21.88
CA ALA A 15 23.94 22.80 22.00
C ALA A 15 25.32 22.14 22.23
N ALA A 16 26.34 22.59 21.51
CA ALA A 16 27.71 22.11 21.67
C ALA A 16 28.28 22.42 23.06
N LEU A 17 28.02 23.61 23.60
CA LEU A 17 28.45 24.00 24.94
C LEU A 17 27.77 23.15 26.03
N ILE A 18 26.47 22.89 25.90
CA ILE A 18 25.72 22.02 26.83
C ILE A 18 26.26 20.59 26.78
N CYS A 19 26.49 20.06 25.58
CA CYS A 19 27.12 18.76 25.35
C CYS A 19 28.53 18.65 25.96
N ALA A 20 29.34 19.70 25.80
CA ALA A 20 30.70 19.77 26.33
C ALA A 20 30.69 19.81 27.86
N ALA A 21 29.78 20.59 28.46
CA ALA A 21 29.58 20.63 29.91
C ALA A 21 29.14 19.26 30.44
N ALA A 22 28.16 18.61 29.80
CA ALA A 22 27.71 17.28 30.16
C ALA A 22 28.84 16.24 30.09
N THR A 23 29.67 16.31 29.05
CA THR A 23 30.83 15.41 28.87
C THR A 23 31.95 15.70 29.87
N SER A 24 32.08 16.95 30.33
CA SER A 24 33.07 17.38 31.33
C SER A 24 32.69 16.90 32.74
N LEU A 25 31.41 16.99 33.12
CA LEU A 25 30.91 16.52 34.41
C LEU A 25 30.84 14.98 34.52
N THR A 26 30.90 14.26 33.40
CA THR A 26 30.78 12.80 33.39
C THR A 26 32.12 12.12 33.77
N PRO A 27 32.15 11.24 34.80
CA PRO A 27 33.35 10.51 35.22
C PRO A 27 33.87 9.56 34.12
N LYS A 28 35.18 9.25 34.16
CA LYS A 28 35.83 8.40 33.14
C LYS A 28 35.26 6.98 33.20
N GLY A 29 34.71 6.49 32.10
CA GLY A 29 34.12 5.15 32.01
C GLY A 29 33.34 4.94 30.71
N LYS A 30 32.71 3.76 30.56
CA LYS A 30 31.92 3.37 29.38
C LYS A 30 30.78 4.36 29.06
N VAL A 31 30.16 4.94 30.09
CA VAL A 31 29.07 5.92 29.98
C VAL A 31 29.50 7.21 29.27
N LYS A 32 30.74 7.67 29.49
CA LYS A 32 31.30 8.84 28.80
C LYS A 32 31.45 8.63 27.30
N ASN A 33 31.76 7.41 26.88
CA ASN A 33 31.86 7.08 25.46
C ASN A 33 30.46 7.04 24.81
N VAL A 34 29.47 6.45 25.48
CA VAL A 34 28.08 6.44 24.99
C VAL A 34 27.53 7.87 24.89
N LEU A 35 27.77 8.72 25.89
CA LEU A 35 27.34 10.12 25.86
C LEU A 35 28.00 10.92 24.74
N LYS A 36 29.28 10.67 24.44
CA LYS A 36 29.97 11.26 23.29
C LYS A 36 29.36 10.83 21.96
N PHE A 37 28.98 9.55 21.82
CA PHE A 37 28.29 9.06 20.63
C PHE A 37 26.93 9.74 20.44
N ILE A 38 26.13 9.81 21.50
CA ILE A 38 24.81 10.47 21.47
C ILE A 38 24.95 11.95 21.12
N CYS A 39 25.89 12.66 21.75
CA CYS A 39 26.13 14.07 21.42
C CYS A 39 26.61 14.26 19.97
N GLY A 40 27.47 13.37 19.47
CA GLY A 40 27.90 13.40 18.06
C GLY A 40 26.73 13.25 17.10
N ILE A 41 25.82 12.31 17.36
CA ILE A 41 24.60 12.11 16.56
C ILE A 41 23.71 13.36 16.60
N VAL A 42 23.49 13.95 17.78
CA VAL A 42 22.71 15.18 17.93
C VAL A 42 23.33 16.35 17.16
N LEU A 43 24.66 16.48 17.17
CA LEU A 43 25.37 17.51 16.42
C LEU A 43 25.26 17.29 14.90
N ILE A 44 25.36 16.04 14.43
CA ILE A 44 25.15 15.70 13.01
C ILE A 44 23.72 16.05 12.60
N CYS A 45 22.70 15.68 13.38
CA CYS A 45 21.31 16.03 13.11
C CYS A 45 21.08 17.55 13.08
N ALA A 46 21.68 18.30 14.01
CA ALA A 46 21.59 19.76 14.04
C ALA A 46 22.29 20.43 12.84
N MET A 47 23.36 19.81 12.33
CA MET A 47 24.12 20.27 11.16
C MET A 47 23.42 19.95 9.83
N VAL A 48 22.57 18.92 9.79
CA VAL A 48 21.74 18.56 8.61
C VAL A 48 20.46 19.41 8.53
N ASN A 49 19.91 19.85 9.66
CA ASN A 49 18.71 20.71 9.73
C ASN A 49 18.74 22.00 8.85
N PRO A 50 19.83 22.78 8.74
CA PRO A 50 19.87 23.95 7.84
C PRO A 50 19.88 23.56 6.36
N ILE A 51 20.44 22.40 5.99
CA ILE A 51 20.52 21.93 4.59
C ILE A 51 19.10 21.61 4.11
N ILE A 52 18.29 21.03 4.99
CA ILE A 52 16.87 20.78 4.74
C ILE A 52 16.08 22.10 4.62
N LYS A 53 16.45 23.15 5.37
CA LYS A 53 15.75 24.44 5.31
C LYS A 53 16.24 25.39 4.21
N GLN A 54 17.48 25.23 3.72
CA GLN A 54 18.08 26.15 2.75
C GLN A 54 17.73 25.82 1.29
N GLU A 55 17.15 24.64 1.01
CA GLU A 55 16.50 24.33 -0.28
C GLU A 55 14.97 24.53 -0.27
N PHE A 56 14.41 25.17 0.76
CA PHE A 56 13.03 25.67 0.69
C PHE A 56 12.91 27.19 0.92
N PRO A 57 13.63 28.05 0.16
CA PRO A 57 13.12 29.38 -0.10
C PRO A 57 11.93 29.21 -1.05
N SER A 58 10.73 29.41 -0.52
CA SER A 58 9.45 29.33 -1.24
C SER A 58 9.06 27.93 -1.77
N ILE A 59 8.41 27.13 -0.92
CA ILE A 59 7.18 26.45 -1.39
C ILE A 59 6.07 27.53 -1.40
N SER A 60 6.26 28.55 -2.24
CA SER A 60 5.15 29.13 -2.98
C SER A 60 5.05 28.32 -4.27
N LEU A 61 4.85 27.01 -4.10
CA LEU A 61 4.32 26.20 -5.17
C LEU A 61 2.89 26.67 -5.30
N GLU A 62 2.62 27.31 -6.43
CA GLU A 62 1.31 27.43 -7.03
C GLU A 62 0.43 26.25 -6.59
N MET A 63 -0.45 26.53 -5.64
CA MET A 63 -1.47 25.62 -5.11
C MET A 63 -2.58 25.42 -6.16
N SER A 64 -2.21 25.41 -7.45
CA SER A 64 -3.03 25.24 -8.63
C SER A 64 -2.45 24.22 -9.62
N LYS A 65 -1.20 23.72 -9.43
CA LYS A 65 -0.63 22.66 -10.29
C LYS A 65 0.16 21.54 -9.60
N TYR A 66 0.30 21.55 -8.27
CA TYR A 66 0.88 20.41 -7.54
C TYR A 66 0.09 20.12 -6.26
N ARG A 67 -1.23 20.03 -6.42
CA ARG A 67 -2.19 19.65 -5.38
C ARG A 67 -2.68 18.22 -5.66
N SER A 68 -1.74 17.30 -5.88
CA SER A 68 -2.04 15.94 -6.34
C SER A 68 -1.29 14.82 -5.60
N ASP A 69 -0.52 15.05 -4.53
CA ASP A 69 0.19 13.90 -3.89
C ASP A 69 0.47 14.03 -2.39
N ALA A 70 -0.16 14.96 -1.66
CA ALA A 70 0.09 15.11 -0.21
C ALA A 70 -1.16 15.09 0.70
N ASP A 71 -2.37 15.10 0.14
CA ASP A 71 -3.61 14.80 0.88
C ASP A 71 -4.09 13.35 0.65
N ASP A 72 -3.47 12.61 -0.28
CA ASP A 72 -3.88 11.23 -0.61
C ASP A 72 -3.25 10.16 0.28
N ILE A 73 -2.28 10.48 1.14
CA ILE A 73 -1.54 9.45 1.90
C ILE A 73 -2.26 9.00 3.18
N ILE A 74 -3.26 9.74 3.69
CA ILE A 74 -4.04 9.29 4.87
C ILE A 74 -5.52 9.03 4.55
N ALA A 75 -5.98 9.39 3.35
CA ALA A 75 -7.30 8.97 2.84
C ALA A 75 -7.24 7.89 1.74
N SER A 76 -6.08 7.59 1.11
CA SER A 76 -5.96 6.55 0.07
C SER A 76 -5.16 5.30 0.46
N ALA A 77 -4.80 5.14 1.74
CA ALA A 77 -4.24 3.86 2.20
C ALA A 77 -5.32 2.77 2.26
N GLU A 78 -6.52 3.09 2.76
CA GLU A 78 -7.61 2.11 2.89
C GLU A 78 -8.29 1.80 1.54
N GLU A 79 -8.34 2.76 0.61
CA GLU A 79 -9.00 2.58 -0.68
C GLU A 79 -8.11 1.94 -1.77
N LYS A 80 -6.78 2.07 -1.67
CA LYS A 80 -5.84 1.37 -2.57
C LYS A 80 -5.52 -0.04 -2.08
N GLU A 81 -5.46 -0.27 -0.77
CA GLU A 81 -5.29 -1.60 -0.20
C GLU A 81 -6.51 -2.48 -0.52
N ASN A 82 -7.73 -1.96 -0.37
CA ASN A 82 -8.95 -2.73 -0.62
C ASN A 82 -9.20 -3.00 -2.12
N LYS A 83 -8.84 -2.08 -3.02
CA LYS A 83 -8.94 -2.29 -4.49
C LYS A 83 -7.90 -3.28 -5.01
N LEU A 84 -6.67 -3.25 -4.50
CA LEU A 84 -5.66 -4.25 -4.84
C LEU A 84 -6.04 -5.63 -4.31
N SER A 85 -6.54 -5.73 -3.08
CA SER A 85 -7.06 -6.98 -2.53
C SER A 85 -8.21 -7.53 -3.36
N ARG A 86 -9.15 -6.67 -3.78
CA ARG A 86 -10.27 -7.06 -4.64
C ARG A 86 -9.80 -7.71 -5.94
N THR A 87 -8.97 -7.02 -6.73
CA THR A 87 -8.53 -7.53 -8.03
C THR A 87 -7.68 -8.79 -7.91
N ILE A 88 -6.88 -8.93 -6.85
CA ILE A 88 -6.12 -10.17 -6.61
C ILE A 88 -7.08 -11.34 -6.36
N ILE A 89 -8.12 -11.14 -5.54
CA ILE A 89 -9.09 -12.20 -5.21
C ILE A 89 -9.94 -12.56 -6.43
N GLU A 90 -10.37 -11.58 -7.22
CA GLU A 90 -11.06 -11.81 -8.51
C GLU A 90 -10.19 -12.69 -9.42
N ASN A 91 -8.94 -12.31 -9.65
CA ASN A 91 -8.01 -13.07 -10.50
C ASN A 91 -7.73 -14.48 -9.97
N GLU A 92 -7.57 -14.65 -8.64
CA GLU A 92 -7.36 -15.98 -8.04
C GLU A 92 -8.58 -16.87 -8.22
N LEU A 93 -9.80 -16.33 -8.05
CA LEU A 93 -11.03 -17.06 -8.26
C LEU A 93 -11.24 -17.42 -9.74
N GLU A 94 -10.92 -16.51 -10.66
CA GLU A 94 -10.94 -16.78 -12.11
C GLU A 94 -10.03 -17.94 -12.48
N ALA A 95 -8.77 -17.88 -12.03
CA ALA A 95 -7.80 -18.96 -12.24
C ALA A 95 -8.29 -20.27 -11.64
N TYR A 96 -8.86 -20.23 -10.43
CA TYR A 96 -9.41 -21.41 -9.76
C TYR A 96 -10.54 -22.07 -10.56
N ILE A 97 -11.47 -21.28 -11.09
CA ILE A 97 -12.59 -21.81 -11.90
C ILE A 97 -12.08 -22.38 -13.22
N LEU A 98 -11.10 -21.72 -13.86
CA LEU A 98 -10.45 -22.23 -15.07
C LEU A 98 -9.77 -23.58 -14.82
N ASP A 99 -8.99 -23.69 -13.75
CA ASP A 99 -8.32 -24.94 -13.36
C ASP A 99 -9.35 -26.03 -13.02
N LYS A 100 -10.43 -25.67 -12.33
CA LYS A 100 -11.51 -26.62 -12.06
C LYS A 100 -12.17 -27.10 -13.34
N ALA A 101 -12.45 -26.20 -14.28
CA ALA A 101 -13.01 -26.59 -15.57
C ALA A 101 -12.11 -27.59 -16.30
N GLN A 102 -10.80 -27.33 -16.32
CA GLN A 102 -9.83 -28.25 -16.90
C GLN A 102 -9.86 -29.63 -16.21
N SER A 103 -9.97 -29.67 -14.87
CA SER A 103 -10.09 -30.93 -14.11
C SER A 103 -11.36 -31.73 -14.45
N LEU A 104 -12.43 -31.04 -14.85
CA LEU A 104 -13.69 -31.61 -15.33
C LEU A 104 -13.67 -31.88 -16.83
N ASN A 105 -12.53 -31.66 -17.49
CA ASN A 105 -12.34 -31.81 -18.93
C ASN A 105 -13.21 -30.86 -19.77
N ILE A 106 -13.59 -29.72 -19.19
CA ILE A 106 -14.39 -28.63 -19.78
C ILE A 106 -13.46 -27.49 -20.16
N LYS A 107 -13.54 -27.02 -21.41
CA LYS A 107 -12.75 -25.88 -21.88
C LYS A 107 -13.56 -24.58 -21.73
N LEU A 108 -13.13 -23.71 -20.83
CA LEU A 108 -13.58 -22.33 -20.74
C LEU A 108 -12.58 -21.43 -21.46
N GLU A 109 -13.05 -20.43 -22.21
CA GLU A 109 -12.18 -19.49 -22.92
C GLU A 109 -11.85 -18.27 -22.04
N SER A 110 -12.82 -17.77 -21.28
CA SER A 110 -12.61 -16.72 -20.30
C SER A 110 -13.56 -16.88 -19.12
N VAL A 111 -13.11 -16.43 -17.94
CA VAL A 111 -13.91 -16.30 -16.73
C VAL A 111 -13.60 -14.93 -16.16
N GLU A 112 -14.63 -14.18 -15.81
CA GLU A 112 -14.53 -12.93 -15.07
C GLU A 112 -15.34 -13.08 -13.78
N VAL A 113 -14.73 -12.77 -12.64
CA VAL A 113 -15.37 -12.89 -11.33
C VAL A 113 -15.52 -11.51 -10.71
N SER A 114 -16.72 -11.19 -10.25
CA SER A 114 -16.99 -10.00 -9.44
C SER A 114 -17.16 -10.40 -7.99
N VAL A 115 -16.39 -9.80 -7.10
CA VAL A 115 -16.46 -10.04 -5.65
C VAL A 115 -17.12 -8.88 -4.91
N LYS A 116 -17.77 -9.19 -3.79
CA LYS A 116 -18.43 -8.22 -2.92
C LYS A 116 -17.90 -8.34 -1.50
N TRP A 117 -17.81 -7.22 -0.80
CA TRP A 117 -17.42 -7.19 0.61
C TRP A 117 -18.59 -7.63 1.48
N GLY A 118 -18.37 -8.62 2.36
CA GLY A 118 -19.38 -9.19 3.24
C GLY A 118 -19.42 -8.57 4.62
N ASP A 119 -20.54 -8.79 5.30
CA ASP A 119 -20.74 -8.33 6.68
C ASP A 119 -19.78 -9.03 7.66
N GLU A 120 -19.23 -10.20 7.28
CA GLU A 120 -18.21 -10.94 8.01
C GLU A 120 -16.79 -10.37 7.85
N GLY A 121 -16.63 -9.27 7.09
CA GLY A 121 -15.33 -8.62 6.89
C GLY A 121 -14.40 -9.37 5.93
N CYS A 122 -14.96 -10.17 5.02
CA CYS A 122 -14.23 -10.89 3.98
C CYS A 122 -14.84 -10.62 2.58
N TRP A 123 -14.01 -10.75 1.56
CA TRP A 123 -14.45 -10.74 0.17
C TRP A 123 -15.08 -12.09 -0.19
N TYR A 124 -16.24 -12.07 -0.85
CA TYR A 124 -16.89 -13.27 -1.35
C TYR A 124 -17.25 -13.14 -2.84
N PRO A 125 -17.25 -14.26 -3.60
CA PRO A 125 -17.70 -14.27 -4.99
C PRO A 125 -19.17 -13.87 -5.07
N TYR A 126 -19.50 -12.93 -5.96
CA TYR A 126 -20.86 -12.39 -6.08
C TYR A 126 -21.50 -12.73 -7.43
N GLU A 127 -20.79 -12.48 -8.52
CA GLU A 127 -21.26 -12.70 -9.90
C GLU A 127 -20.12 -13.25 -10.77
N LEU A 128 -20.48 -14.03 -11.79
CA LEU A 128 -19.53 -14.58 -12.75
C LEU A 128 -19.99 -14.34 -14.19
N SER A 129 -19.05 -14.01 -15.06
CA SER A 129 -19.24 -14.00 -16.52
C SER A 129 -18.31 -15.04 -17.15
N LEU A 130 -18.89 -16.05 -17.79
CA LEU A 130 -18.15 -17.17 -18.38
C LEU A 130 -18.34 -17.20 -19.89
N THR A 131 -17.24 -17.27 -20.63
CA THR A 131 -17.25 -17.45 -22.07
C THR A 131 -16.81 -18.87 -22.41
N ALA A 132 -17.70 -19.66 -23.02
CA ALA A 132 -17.39 -21.05 -23.36
C ALA A 132 -18.29 -21.60 -24.47
N ASN A 133 -17.70 -22.44 -25.33
CA ASN A 133 -18.43 -23.22 -26.34
C ASN A 133 -18.56 -24.67 -25.86
N ILE A 134 -19.49 -24.91 -24.93
CA ILE A 134 -19.67 -26.20 -24.23
C ILE A 134 -21.12 -26.69 -24.32
N SER A 135 -21.33 -28.00 -24.13
CA SER A 135 -22.65 -28.59 -24.10
C SER A 135 -23.45 -28.17 -22.85
N GLN A 136 -24.78 -28.26 -22.93
CA GLN A 136 -25.66 -27.94 -21.80
C GLN A 136 -25.36 -28.80 -20.56
N ARG A 137 -24.91 -30.06 -20.75
CA ARG A 137 -24.53 -30.95 -19.64
C ARG A 137 -23.27 -30.46 -18.92
N GLU A 138 -22.24 -30.08 -19.68
CA GLU A 138 -20.99 -29.54 -19.13
C GLU A 138 -21.24 -28.22 -18.42
N ARG A 139 -22.06 -27.35 -19.01
CA ARG A 139 -22.49 -26.10 -18.39
C ARG A 139 -23.18 -26.34 -17.05
N MET A 140 -24.11 -27.30 -16.97
CA MET A 140 -24.75 -27.65 -15.69
C MET A 140 -23.75 -28.19 -14.67
N LEU A 141 -22.79 -29.04 -15.08
CA LEU A 141 -21.79 -29.60 -14.16
C LEU A 141 -20.95 -28.51 -13.49
N ILE A 142 -20.43 -27.58 -14.26
CA ILE A 142 -19.61 -26.49 -13.72
C ILE A 142 -20.43 -25.44 -12.97
N SER A 143 -21.66 -25.15 -13.43
CA SER A 143 -22.54 -24.21 -12.73
C SER A 143 -22.94 -24.72 -11.35
N ASN A 144 -23.21 -26.03 -11.23
CA ASN A 144 -23.49 -26.69 -9.94
C ASN A 144 -22.26 -26.67 -9.01
N PHE A 145 -21.06 -26.83 -9.57
CA PHE A 145 -19.83 -26.69 -8.81
C PHE A 145 -19.67 -25.26 -8.27
N ILE A 146 -19.85 -24.25 -9.11
CA ILE A 146 -19.76 -22.83 -8.73
C ILE A 146 -20.78 -22.52 -7.62
N GLU A 147 -22.00 -23.03 -7.73
CA GLU A 147 -23.02 -22.82 -6.70
C GLU A 147 -22.69 -23.53 -5.39
N ALA A 148 -22.25 -24.79 -5.45
CA ALA A 148 -21.96 -25.59 -4.26
C ALA A 148 -20.69 -25.15 -3.53
N GLU A 149 -19.66 -24.71 -4.25
CA GLU A 149 -18.34 -24.44 -3.68
C GLU A 149 -18.04 -22.95 -3.52
N LEU A 150 -18.50 -22.12 -4.46
CA LEU A 150 -18.28 -20.67 -4.44
C LEU A 150 -19.52 -19.89 -3.97
N GLY A 151 -20.66 -20.56 -3.80
CA GLY A 151 -21.90 -19.94 -3.32
C GLY A 151 -22.56 -18.99 -4.33
N VAL A 152 -22.17 -19.03 -5.61
CA VAL A 152 -22.75 -18.17 -6.65
C VAL A 152 -23.85 -18.94 -7.39
N PRO A 153 -25.12 -18.57 -7.23
CA PRO A 153 -26.24 -19.28 -7.82
C PRO A 153 -26.29 -19.06 -9.33
N ASN A 154 -26.94 -19.99 -10.04
CA ASN A 154 -27.11 -19.96 -11.48
C ASN A 154 -27.67 -18.63 -12.03
N GLU A 155 -28.51 -17.89 -11.27
CA GLU A 155 -29.04 -16.60 -11.74
C GLU A 155 -27.97 -15.51 -11.85
N ARG A 156 -26.85 -15.65 -11.14
CA ARG A 156 -25.71 -14.72 -11.12
C ARG A 156 -24.52 -15.22 -11.94
N GLN A 157 -24.74 -16.24 -12.78
CA GLN A 157 -23.76 -16.79 -13.70
C GLN A 157 -24.18 -16.46 -15.13
N TYR A 158 -23.50 -15.50 -15.75
CA TYR A 158 -23.74 -15.06 -17.11
C TYR A 158 -22.88 -15.84 -18.09
N TRP A 159 -23.47 -16.29 -19.19
CA TRP A 159 -22.77 -17.14 -20.17
C TRP A 159 -22.85 -16.56 -21.57
N SER A 160 -21.69 -16.41 -22.19
CA SER A 160 -21.51 -16.00 -23.58
C SER A 160 -20.88 -17.14 -24.39
N ALA A 161 -21.26 -17.24 -25.66
CA ALA A 161 -20.51 -18.04 -26.62
C ALA A 161 -19.24 -17.28 -27.01
N TYR A 162 -18.15 -17.99 -27.27
CA TYR A 162 -16.93 -17.36 -27.78
C TYR A 162 -17.16 -16.99 -29.24
N GLU A 163 -17.30 -15.69 -29.53
CA GLU A 163 -17.30 -15.14 -30.89
C GLU A 163 -15.85 -14.85 -31.30
N GLY A 164 -15.19 -15.86 -31.87
CA GLY A 164 -13.86 -15.76 -32.48
C GLY A 164 -13.91 -15.92 -33.99
#